data_AF-A0A7V2TX14-F1
#
_entry.id   AF-A0A7V2TX14-F1
#
_cell.length_a   1.000
_cell.length_b   1.000
_cell.length_c   1.000
_cell.angle_alpha   90.00
_cell.angle_beta   90.00
_cell.angle_gamma   90.00
#
_symmetry.space_group_name_H-M   'P 1'
#
loop_
_entity.id
_entity.type
_entity.pdbx_description
1 polymer ?
#
loop_
_entity_poly.entity_id
_entity_poly.type
_entity_poly.pdbx_seq_one_letter_code
_entity_poly.pdbx_strand_id
1 'polypeptide(L)'
;MNRWKLILGVVLIFLFGALAGSIGTGYYLKRFSSSNAGIKYEKTALFERFSRELNLTADQKNQIGKILDRLDEKRREHVQGITSEVRLAVVQIKKELRPDQQMKFDRLREEFKKGKKSRE
;
A
#
# COMPACT_ATOMS: atom_id res chain seq x y z
N MET A 1 18.50 6.59 -41.58
CA MET A 1 17.96 7.09 -40.29
C MET A 1 18.81 6.56 -39.15
N ASN A 2 19.43 7.45 -38.38
CA ASN A 2 20.46 7.10 -37.41
C ASN A 2 19.83 6.38 -36.21
N ARG A 3 20.12 5.08 -36.06
CA ARG A 3 19.57 4.19 -35.02
C ARG A 3 19.75 4.73 -33.59
N TRP A 4 20.74 5.61 -33.40
CA TRP A 4 21.00 6.32 -32.16
C TRP A 4 19.85 7.24 -31.70
N LYS A 5 19.10 7.86 -32.62
CA LYS A 5 17.94 8.72 -32.26
C LYS A 5 16.77 7.89 -31.71
N LEU A 6 16.61 6.65 -32.18
CA LEU A 6 15.60 5.71 -31.70
C LEU A 6 15.94 5.18 -30.30
N ILE A 7 17.21 4.80 -30.10
CA ILE A 7 17.70 4.35 -28.80
C ILE A 7 17.55 5.46 -27.75
N LEU A 8 17.89 6.71 -28.13
CA LEU A 8 17.77 7.85 -27.23
C LEU A 8 16.31 8.12 -26.79
N GLY A 9 15.35 7.98 -27.71
CA GLY A 9 13.92 8.12 -27.39
C GLY A 9 13.42 7.06 -26.42
N VAL A 10 13.83 5.79 -26.59
CA VAL A 10 13.44 4.70 -25.69
C VAL A 10 14.07 4.85 -24.30
N VAL A 11 15.33 5.24 -24.23
CA VAL A 11 16.02 5.50 -22.94
C VAL A 11 15.36 6.65 -22.19
N LEU A 12 14.93 7.71 -22.89
CA LEU A 12 14.21 8.83 -22.28
C LEU A 12 12.86 8.42 -21.68
N ILE A 13 12.09 7.57 -22.37
CA ILE A 13 10.82 7.03 -21.87
C ILE A 13 11.05 6.16 -20.63
N PHE A 14 12.11 5.35 -20.64
CA PHE A 14 12.44 4.47 -19.52
C PHE A 14 12.91 5.26 -18.29
N LEU A 15 13.72 6.31 -18.50
CA LEU A 15 14.12 7.23 -17.44
C LEU A 15 12.94 8.01 -16.87
N PHE A 16 12.00 8.46 -17.71
CA PHE A 16 10.75 9.08 -17.24
C PHE A 16 9.90 8.10 -16.43
N GLY A 17 9.79 6.84 -16.86
CA GLY A 17 9.11 5.79 -16.12
C GLY A 17 9.78 5.50 -14.78
N ALA A 18 11.11 5.45 -14.74
CA ALA A 18 11.89 5.20 -13.53
C ALA A 18 11.84 6.37 -12.54
N LEU A 19 11.91 7.61 -13.02
CA LEU A 19 11.77 8.83 -12.20
C LEU A 19 10.34 9.00 -11.67
N ALA A 20 9.32 8.72 -12.49
CA ALA A 20 7.93 8.67 -12.04
C ALA A 20 7.72 7.56 -10.99
N GLY A 21 8.35 6.41 -11.18
CA GLY A 21 8.31 5.27 -10.25
C GLY A 21 9.01 5.55 -8.92
N SER A 22 10.18 6.21 -8.92
CA SER A 22 10.97 6.47 -7.70
C SER A 22 10.38 7.59 -6.85
N ILE A 23 9.91 8.68 -7.47
CA ILE A 23 9.21 9.77 -6.78
C ILE A 23 7.87 9.27 -6.22
N GLY A 24 7.16 8.45 -7.01
CA GLY A 24 5.93 7.78 -6.56
C GLY A 24 6.17 6.86 -5.36
N THR A 25 7.17 5.98 -5.43
CA THR A 25 7.46 5.00 -4.38
C THR A 25 7.98 5.65 -3.09
N GLY A 26 8.82 6.69 -3.19
CA GLY A 26 9.33 7.44 -2.04
C GLY A 26 8.24 8.21 -1.29
N TYR A 27 7.30 8.83 -2.02
CA TYR A 27 6.15 9.51 -1.42
C TYR A 27 5.12 8.49 -0.88
N TYR A 28 4.90 7.40 -1.61
CA TYR A 28 4.00 6.31 -1.23
C TYR A 28 4.45 5.64 0.07
N LEU A 29 5.72 5.28 0.23
CA LEU A 29 6.25 4.69 1.47
C LEU A 29 6.17 5.63 2.67
N LYS A 30 6.42 6.94 2.47
CA LYS A 30 6.32 7.94 3.54
C LYS A 30 4.89 8.17 4.02
N ARG A 31 3.90 7.90 3.16
CA ARG A 31 2.49 8.18 3.38
C ARG A 31 1.66 6.93 3.76
N PHE A 32 2.04 5.75 3.28
CA PHE A 32 1.44 4.45 3.67
C PHE A 32 1.79 4.04 5.11
N SER A 33 2.84 4.62 5.69
CA SER A 33 3.25 4.38 7.07
C SER A 33 2.30 5.04 8.09
N SER A 34 1.51 6.04 7.68
CA SER A 34 0.53 6.71 8.54
C SER A 34 -0.90 6.32 8.13
N SER A 35 -1.57 5.55 8.99
CA SER A 35 -3.03 5.45 9.09
C SER A 35 -3.80 4.58 8.09
N ASN A 36 -4.46 3.56 8.63
CA ASN A 36 -5.54 2.83 7.94
C ASN A 36 -6.76 3.74 7.58
N ALA A 37 -6.90 4.93 8.16
CA ALA A 37 -7.89 5.93 7.77
C ALA A 37 -7.41 6.83 6.61
N GLY A 38 -6.08 7.00 6.46
CA GLY A 38 -5.47 7.73 5.36
C GLY A 38 -5.78 7.11 3.99
N ILE A 39 -5.82 5.78 3.89
CA ILE A 39 -5.94 5.11 2.59
C ILE A 39 -7.28 5.37 1.89
N LYS A 40 -8.37 5.58 2.63
CA LYS A 40 -9.65 6.00 2.02
C LYS A 40 -9.59 7.44 1.52
N TYR A 41 -9.08 8.38 2.32
CA TYR A 41 -8.94 9.79 1.93
C TYR A 41 -7.95 9.99 0.78
N GLU A 42 -6.87 9.23 0.74
CA GLU A 42 -5.85 9.27 -0.31
C GLU A 42 -6.33 8.70 -1.64
N LYS A 43 -7.12 7.63 -1.61
CA LYS A 43 -7.75 7.09 -2.82
C LYS A 43 -8.66 8.11 -3.48
N THR A 44 -9.48 8.81 -2.69
CA THR A 44 -10.34 9.87 -3.21
C THR A 44 -9.52 11.04 -3.74
N ALA A 45 -8.48 11.50 -3.02
CA ALA A 45 -7.65 12.62 -3.47
C ALA A 45 -6.85 12.31 -4.75
N LEU A 46 -6.28 11.10 -4.85
CA LEU A 46 -5.52 10.67 -6.03
C LEU A 46 -6.44 10.44 -7.23
N PHE A 47 -7.62 9.85 -7.00
CA PHE A 47 -8.62 9.64 -8.04
C PHE A 47 -9.21 10.96 -8.55
N GLU A 48 -9.46 11.94 -7.68
CA GLU A 48 -9.89 13.29 -8.06
C GLU A 48 -8.80 14.04 -8.84
N ARG A 49 -7.53 13.85 -8.47
CA ARG A 49 -6.40 14.39 -9.23
C ARG A 49 -6.33 13.78 -10.63
N PHE A 50 -6.37 12.45 -10.76
CA PHE A 50 -6.37 11.78 -12.06
C PHE A 50 -7.60 12.12 -12.90
N SER A 51 -8.76 12.25 -12.26
CA SER A 51 -10.00 12.69 -12.92
C SER A 51 -9.86 14.06 -13.58
N ARG A 52 -9.14 14.97 -12.92
CA ARG A 52 -8.89 16.32 -13.41
C ARG A 52 -7.79 16.37 -14.46
N GLU A 53 -6.64 15.74 -14.19
CA GLU A 53 -5.48 15.78 -15.08
C GLU A 53 -5.71 15.00 -16.38
N LEU A 54 -6.54 13.96 -16.35
CA LEU A 54 -6.90 13.16 -17.52
C LEU A 54 -8.22 13.60 -18.17
N ASN A 55 -8.89 14.63 -17.63
CA ASN A 55 -10.21 15.10 -18.08
C ASN A 55 -11.21 13.95 -18.29
N LEU A 56 -11.34 13.09 -17.28
CA LEU A 56 -12.21 11.91 -17.37
C LEU A 56 -13.68 12.32 -17.51
N THR A 57 -14.39 11.70 -18.45
CA THR A 57 -15.84 11.85 -18.59
C THR A 57 -16.58 11.23 -17.41
N ALA A 58 -17.85 11.61 -17.21
CA ALA A 58 -18.67 11.06 -16.14
C ALA A 58 -18.75 9.52 -16.19
N ASP A 59 -18.90 8.96 -17.40
CA ASP A 59 -18.94 7.51 -17.60
C ASP A 59 -17.60 6.85 -17.25
N GLN A 60 -16.47 7.45 -17.65
CA GLN A 60 -15.15 6.95 -17.31
C GLN A 60 -14.88 6.97 -15.80
N LYS A 61 -15.27 8.06 -15.11
CA LYS A 61 -15.16 8.15 -13.65
C LYS A 61 -15.95 7.04 -12.97
N ASN A 62 -17.18 6.78 -13.43
CA ASN A 62 -18.03 5.73 -12.87
C ASN A 62 -17.40 4.34 -13.06
N GLN A 63 -16.89 4.03 -14.26
CA GLN A 63 -16.24 2.75 -14.54
C GLN A 63 -14.96 2.54 -13.73
N ILE A 64 -14.11 3.57 -13.61
CA ILE A 64 -12.88 3.50 -12.83
C ILE A 64 -13.19 3.39 -11.33
N GLY A 65 -14.20 4.11 -10.84
CA GLY A 65 -14.70 3.97 -9.46
C GLY A 65 -15.04 2.52 -9.13
N LYS A 66 -15.82 1.85 -9.98
CA LYS A 66 -16.16 0.42 -9.81
C LYS A 66 -14.93 -0.51 -9.81
N ILE A 67 -13.88 -0.18 -10.57
CA ILE A 67 -12.62 -0.95 -10.55
C ILE A 67 -11.92 -0.77 -9.20
N LEU A 68 -11.85 0.46 -8.68
CA LEU A 68 -11.24 0.76 -7.39
C LEU A 68 -12.00 0.13 -6.23
N ASP A 69 -13.33 0.11 -6.28
CA ASP A 69 -14.18 -0.53 -5.27
C ASP A 69 -13.92 -2.04 -5.19
N ARG A 70 -13.85 -2.71 -6.34
CA ARG A 70 -13.51 -4.15 -6.41
C ARG A 70 -12.10 -4.44 -5.90
N LEU A 71 -11.14 -3.54 -6.18
CA LEU A 71 -9.79 -3.66 -5.65
C LEU A 71 -9.78 -3.51 -4.12
N ASP A 72 -10.57 -2.59 -3.58
CA ASP A 72 -10.72 -2.41 -2.13
C ASP A 72 -11.36 -3.64 -1.45
N GLU A 73 -12.35 -4.24 -2.09
CA GLU A 73 -12.97 -5.47 -1.60
C GLU A 73 -11.98 -6.63 -1.53
N LYS A 74 -11.28 -6.93 -2.63
CA LYS A 74 -10.23 -7.96 -2.64
C LYS A 74 -9.13 -7.68 -1.63
N ARG A 75 -8.76 -6.41 -1.44
CA ARG A 75 -7.77 -6.04 -0.43
C ARG A 75 -8.27 -6.33 0.98
N ARG A 76 -9.54 -6.03 1.28
CA ARG A 76 -10.13 -6.33 2.60
C ARG A 76 -10.12 -7.83 2.88
N GLU A 77 -10.52 -8.64 1.92
CA GLU A 77 -10.47 -10.11 2.02
C GLU A 77 -9.05 -10.60 2.31
N HIS A 78 -8.07 -10.10 1.56
CA HIS A 78 -6.67 -10.51 1.73
C HIS A 78 -6.10 -10.09 3.09
N VAL A 79 -6.40 -8.88 3.57
CA VAL A 79 -5.96 -8.40 4.89
C VAL A 79 -6.60 -9.20 6.02
N GLN A 80 -7.87 -9.60 5.87
CA GLN A 80 -8.54 -10.47 6.83
C GLN A 80 -7.85 -11.85 6.91
N GLY A 81 -7.49 -12.43 5.75
CA GLY A 81 -6.72 -13.67 5.67
C GLY A 81 -5.34 -13.57 6.32
N ILE A 82 -4.57 -12.52 6.03
CA ILE A 82 -3.26 -12.32 6.68
C ILE A 82 -3.42 -12.18 8.20
N THR A 83 -4.47 -11.49 8.66
CA THR A 83 -4.70 -11.28 10.09
C THR A 83 -4.99 -12.59 10.83
N SER A 84 -5.71 -13.53 10.19
CA SER A 84 -5.98 -14.85 10.77
C SER A 84 -4.72 -15.72 10.79
N GLU A 85 -3.92 -15.72 9.71
CA GLU A 85 -2.64 -16.44 9.65
C GLU A 85 -1.64 -15.95 10.71
N VAL A 86 -1.50 -14.62 10.86
CA VAL A 86 -0.66 -14.02 11.90
C VAL A 86 -1.13 -14.42 13.30
N ARG A 87 -2.45 -14.49 13.54
CA ARG A 87 -3.00 -14.95 14.82
C ARG A 87 -2.63 -16.42 15.07
N LEU A 88 -2.72 -17.28 14.07
CA LEU A 88 -2.34 -18.68 14.18
C LEU A 88 -0.84 -18.84 14.45
N ALA A 89 0.01 -18.11 13.74
CA ALA A 89 1.46 -18.10 13.95
C ALA A 89 1.82 -17.68 15.39
N VAL A 90 1.15 -16.67 15.93
CA VAL A 90 1.33 -16.25 17.34
C VAL A 90 1.00 -17.37 18.32
N VAL A 91 -0.07 -18.13 18.08
CA VAL A 91 -0.44 -19.27 18.93
C VAL A 91 0.61 -20.38 18.83
N GLN A 92 1.09 -20.69 17.62
CA GLN A 92 2.11 -21.71 17.41
C GLN A 92 3.44 -21.34 18.09
N ILE A 93 3.90 -20.10 17.91
CA ILE A 93 5.11 -19.59 18.58
C ILE A 93 4.98 -19.72 20.10
N LYS A 94 3.83 -19.37 20.68
CA LYS A 94 3.62 -19.49 22.13
C LYS A 94 3.73 -20.92 22.67
N LYS A 95 3.37 -21.93 21.89
CA LYS A 95 3.47 -23.34 22.31
C LYS A 95 4.93 -23.78 22.50
N GLU A 96 5.84 -23.20 21.74
CA GLU A 96 7.29 -23.50 21.81
C GLU A 96 8.01 -22.71 22.91
N LEU A 97 7.33 -21.75 23.55
CA LEU A 97 7.92 -20.87 24.55
C LEU A 97 7.61 -21.34 25.97
N ARG A 98 8.61 -21.22 26.84
CA ARG A 98 8.41 -21.39 28.29
C ARG A 98 7.52 -20.27 28.88
N PRO A 99 6.91 -20.48 30.06
CA PRO A 99 6.03 -19.49 30.67
C PRO A 99 6.65 -18.10 30.84
N ASP A 100 7.93 -18.03 31.24
CA ASP A 100 8.69 -16.77 31.39
C ASP A 100 8.85 -16.03 30.04
N GLN A 101 9.07 -16.78 28.97
CA GLN A 101 9.24 -16.26 27.62
C GLN A 101 7.91 -15.82 27.00
N GLN A 102 6.79 -16.49 27.30
CA GLN A 102 5.47 -16.11 26.82
C GLN A 102 5.06 -14.73 27.32
N MET A 103 5.29 -14.42 28.61
CA MET A 103 5.00 -13.10 29.17
C MET A 103 5.82 -11.99 28.50
N LYS A 104 7.11 -12.26 28.23
CA LYS A 104 7.98 -11.31 27.53
C LYS A 104 7.54 -11.11 26.08
N PHE A 105 7.14 -12.18 25.40
CA PHE A 105 6.64 -12.13 24.02
C PHE A 105 5.36 -11.30 23.91
N ASP A 106 4.42 -11.46 24.84
CA ASP A 106 3.19 -10.66 24.87
C ASP A 106 3.47 -9.17 25.10
N ARG A 107 4.40 -8.84 26.01
CA ARG A 107 4.80 -7.46 26.26
C ARG A 107 5.38 -6.80 25.01
N LEU A 108 6.33 -7.47 24.34
CA LEU A 108 6.94 -6.95 23.11
C LEU A 108 5.88 -6.72 22.04
N ARG A 109 4.94 -7.65 21.88
CA ARG A 109 3.86 -7.51 20.89
C ARG A 109 2.95 -6.33 21.18
N GLU A 110 2.63 -6.06 22.45
CA GLU A 110 1.84 -4.89 22.83
C GLU A 110 2.61 -3.57 22.64
N GLU A 111 3.92 -3.54 22.90
CA GLU A 111 4.77 -2.38 22.58
C GLU A 111 4.80 -2.10 21.07
N PHE A 112 4.95 -3.13 20.23
CA PHE A 112 4.89 -3.01 18.77
C PHE A 112 3.52 -2.48 18.29
N LYS A 113 2.41 -2.88 18.92
CA LYS A 113 1.08 -2.34 18.62
C LYS A 113 0.95 -0.87 19.04
N LYS A 114 1.43 -0.51 20.23
CA LYS A 114 1.38 0.87 20.74
C LYS A 114 2.23 1.82 19.89
N GLY A 115 3.42 1.40 19.46
CA GLY A 115 4.27 2.19 18.55
C GLY A 115 3.67 2.42 17.16
N LYS A 116 2.75 1.54 16.71
CA LYS A 116 1.92 1.78 15.53
C LYS A 116 0.77 2.76 15.83
N LYS A 117 0.10 2.62 16.98
CA LYS A 117 -1.05 3.46 17.36
C LYS A 117 -0.68 4.90 17.74
N SER A 118 0.54 5.16 18.21
CA SER A 118 1.01 6.52 18.53
C SER A 118 1.50 7.31 17.30
N ARG A 119 1.54 6.67 16.13
CA ARG A 119 1.92 7.26 14.84
C ARG A 119 0.71 7.40 13.89
N GLU A 120 -0.47 6.95 14.32
CA GLU A 120 -1.77 7.23 13.69
C GLU A 120 -2.40 8.47 14.32
#